data_AF-A0A7X8ARQ5-F1
#
_entry.id   AF-A0A7X8ARQ5-F1
#
_cell.length_a   1.000
_cell.length_b   1.000
_cell.length_c   1.000
_cell.angle_alpha   90.00
_cell.angle_beta   90.00
_cell.angle_gamma   90.00
#
_symmetry.space_group_name_H-M   'P 1'
#
loop_
_entity.id
_entity.type
_entity.pdbx_description
1 polymer ?
#
loop_
_entity_poly.entity_id
_entity_poly.type
_entity_poly.pdbx_seq_one_letter_code
_entity_poly.pdbx_strand_id
1 'polypeptide(L)'
;MRKNLKKSLFNHHIKIILIILISIFLNITFFFNINKIYSLNENNKKIGILKPVVLLVEFPDLKANFEISTPTFYNNILLEKNKNSFYDYFYENSQGKLEIIGKVYSNPINNSLWFMAPREYEYYENNFYGMGKYPNNTQKLAEDIIEYVDGEINFSDYDGDNDGFVDGIIIIYAGSSISNDEFKKIYPHMWMINSIKKDNKYISKYIVIPEYKFKPGDFTIGPLCHEFGHILGGIDLYDLDSHKSYIYDNQISNGLGKWSLM
;
A
#
# COMPACT_ATOMS: atom_id res chain seq x y z
N MET A 1 5.40 -32.79 -74.18
CA MET A 1 4.71 -32.94 -72.88
C MET A 1 5.46 -32.37 -71.65
N ARG A 2 6.78 -32.56 -71.48
CA ARG A 2 7.50 -32.12 -70.25
C ARG A 2 7.54 -30.59 -69.97
N LYS A 3 7.45 -29.71 -70.97
CA LYS A 3 7.47 -28.23 -70.78
C LYS A 3 6.17 -27.66 -70.17
N ASN A 4 5.00 -28.26 -70.45
CA ASN A 4 3.72 -27.77 -69.92
C ASN A 4 3.49 -28.16 -68.45
N LEU A 5 4.01 -29.32 -68.02
CA LEU A 5 3.96 -29.76 -66.62
C LEU A 5 4.76 -28.84 -65.68
N LYS A 6 5.95 -28.37 -66.08
CA LYS A 6 6.76 -27.44 -65.27
C LYS A 6 6.08 -26.08 -65.08
N LYS A 7 5.41 -25.55 -66.11
CA LYS A 7 4.69 -24.26 -66.04
C LYS A 7 3.44 -24.36 -65.15
N SER A 8 2.75 -25.51 -65.20
CA SER A 8 1.60 -25.81 -64.32
C SER A 8 2.01 -25.93 -62.85
N LEU A 9 3.10 -26.66 -62.55
CA LEU A 9 3.64 -26.81 -61.19
C LEU A 9 4.13 -25.47 -60.63
N PHE A 10 4.81 -24.65 -61.44
CA PHE A 10 5.28 -23.33 -61.04
C PHE A 10 4.12 -22.38 -60.68
N ASN A 11 3.05 -22.35 -61.49
CA ASN A 11 1.84 -21.59 -61.19
C ASN A 11 1.10 -22.11 -59.95
N HIS A 12 1.17 -23.40 -59.67
CA HIS A 12 0.54 -23.98 -58.48
C HIS A 12 1.30 -23.61 -57.20
N HIS A 13 2.64 -23.65 -57.23
CA HIS A 13 3.47 -23.21 -56.11
C HIS A 13 3.32 -21.72 -55.81
N ILE A 14 3.21 -20.88 -56.85
CA ILE A 14 2.94 -19.43 -56.66
C ILE A 14 1.58 -19.20 -55.99
N LYS A 15 0.54 -19.94 -56.39
CA LYS A 15 -0.79 -19.85 -55.73
C LYS A 15 -0.73 -20.28 -54.27
N ILE A 16 0.00 -21.34 -53.94
CA ILE A 16 0.15 -21.81 -52.55
C ILE A 16 0.88 -20.76 -51.70
N ILE A 17 1.98 -20.20 -52.22
CA ILE A 17 2.73 -19.14 -51.54
C ILE A 17 1.84 -17.90 -51.31
N LEU A 18 1.03 -17.52 -52.30
CA LEU A 18 0.12 -16.38 -52.18
C LEU A 18 -0.97 -16.62 -51.11
N ILE A 19 -1.52 -17.84 -51.04
CA ILE A 19 -2.51 -18.21 -50.02
C ILE A 19 -1.89 -18.19 -48.61
N ILE A 20 -0.66 -18.68 -48.46
CA ILE A 20 0.07 -18.65 -47.17
C ILE A 20 0.34 -17.20 -46.77
N LEU A 21 0.81 -16.35 -47.69
CA LEU A 21 1.07 -14.93 -47.41
C LEU A 21 -0.22 -14.17 -47.04
N ILE A 22 -1.34 -14.45 -47.73
CA ILE A 22 -2.65 -13.87 -47.40
C ILE A 22 -3.11 -14.33 -46.02
N SER A 23 -2.95 -15.61 -45.68
CA SER A 23 -3.30 -16.15 -44.35
C SER A 23 -2.45 -15.55 -43.23
N ILE A 24 -1.13 -15.41 -43.45
CA ILE A 24 -0.24 -14.73 -42.50
C ILE A 24 -0.64 -13.26 -42.34
N PHE A 25 -0.90 -12.56 -43.44
CA PHE A 25 -1.32 -11.16 -43.40
C PHE A 25 -2.66 -10.98 -42.69
N LEU A 26 -3.65 -11.82 -42.99
CA LEU A 26 -4.95 -11.81 -42.30
C LEU A 26 -4.80 -12.09 -40.81
N ASN A 27 -3.99 -13.07 -40.41
CA ASN A 27 -3.73 -13.39 -39.01
C ASN A 27 -3.01 -12.25 -38.28
N ILE A 28 -2.01 -11.63 -38.90
CA ILE A 28 -1.31 -10.46 -38.35
C ILE A 28 -2.29 -9.30 -38.18
N THR A 29 -3.09 -9.00 -39.19
CA THR A 29 -4.06 -7.89 -39.14
C THR A 29 -5.15 -8.15 -38.11
N PHE A 30 -5.59 -9.40 -37.97
CA PHE A 30 -6.54 -9.84 -36.93
C PHE A 30 -5.94 -9.70 -35.53
N PHE A 31 -4.67 -10.09 -35.34
CA PHE A 31 -3.98 -9.96 -34.05
C PHE A 31 -3.75 -8.48 -33.66
N PHE A 32 -3.36 -7.63 -34.60
CA PHE A 32 -3.25 -6.19 -34.37
C PHE A 32 -4.61 -5.54 -34.08
N ASN A 33 -5.67 -5.95 -34.77
CA ASN A 33 -7.02 -5.47 -34.49
C ASN A 33 -7.55 -5.96 -33.14
N ILE A 34 -7.26 -7.19 -32.73
CA ILE A 34 -7.60 -7.70 -31.40
C ILE A 34 -6.90 -6.87 -30.32
N ASN A 35 -5.59 -6.65 -30.43
CA ASN A 35 -4.86 -5.83 -29.47
C ASN A 35 -5.37 -4.38 -29.43
N LYS A 36 -5.75 -3.83 -30.58
CA LYS A 36 -6.34 -2.49 -30.67
C LYS A 36 -7.77 -2.45 -30.09
N ILE A 37 -8.56 -3.51 -30.23
CA ILE A 37 -9.91 -3.64 -29.64
C ILE A 37 -9.81 -3.83 -28.11
N TYR A 38 -8.86 -4.64 -27.62
CA TYR A 38 -8.58 -4.73 -26.19
C TYR A 38 -8.10 -3.38 -25.62
N SER A 39 -7.22 -2.65 -26.33
CA SER A 39 -6.77 -1.33 -25.89
C SER A 39 -7.82 -0.23 -26.01
N LEU A 40 -8.83 -0.38 -26.88
CA LEU A 40 -9.91 0.59 -27.08
C LEU A 40 -11.12 0.33 -26.17
N ASN A 41 -11.27 -0.89 -25.63
CA ASN A 41 -12.35 -1.25 -24.70
C ASN A 41 -11.95 -1.17 -23.22
N GLU A 42 -10.68 -1.01 -22.88
CA GLU A 42 -10.27 -0.52 -21.56
C GLU A 42 -10.45 1.00 -21.48
N ASN A 43 -11.71 1.44 -21.47
CA ASN A 43 -12.04 2.55 -20.59
C ASN A 43 -11.77 2.04 -19.18
N ASN A 44 -10.51 2.13 -18.71
CA ASN A 44 -10.09 1.88 -17.33
C ASN A 44 -10.75 2.92 -16.42
N LYS A 45 -12.07 2.77 -16.28
CA LYS A 45 -12.87 3.54 -15.35
C LYS A 45 -12.48 3.04 -13.98
N LYS A 46 -11.64 3.81 -13.31
CA LYS A 46 -11.32 3.66 -11.89
C LYS A 46 -12.65 3.50 -11.14
N ILE A 47 -12.77 2.40 -10.38
CA ILE A 47 -14.01 2.04 -9.70
C ILE A 47 -13.94 2.48 -8.24
N GLY A 48 -12.78 2.30 -7.60
CA GLY A 48 -12.51 2.76 -6.24
C GLY A 48 -11.41 3.83 -6.22
N ILE A 49 -11.63 4.88 -5.42
CA ILE A 49 -10.61 5.85 -5.05
C ILE A 49 -10.56 5.85 -3.54
N LEU A 50 -9.37 5.63 -2.97
CA LEU A 50 -9.12 5.81 -1.55
C LEU A 50 -8.04 6.88 -1.36
N LYS A 51 -8.20 7.71 -0.35
CA LYS A 51 -7.38 8.88 -0.06
C LYS A 51 -6.91 8.81 1.38
N PRO A 52 -5.90 8.00 1.70
CA PRO A 52 -5.37 7.97 3.05
C PRO A 52 -4.59 9.26 3.36
N VAL A 53 -4.68 9.73 4.60
CA VAL A 53 -3.83 10.78 5.15
C VAL A 53 -2.57 10.12 5.71
N VAL A 54 -1.38 10.52 5.26
CA VAL A 54 -0.12 10.03 5.82
C VAL A 54 0.48 11.10 6.73
N LEU A 55 0.68 10.78 8.00
CA LEU A 55 1.23 11.67 9.02
C LEU A 55 2.62 11.16 9.44
N LEU A 56 3.64 12.01 9.31
CA LEU A 56 4.96 11.72 9.84
C LEU A 56 5.04 12.24 11.28
N VAL A 57 5.23 11.35 12.26
CA VAL A 57 5.11 11.66 13.70
C VAL A 57 6.36 11.26 14.48
N GLU A 58 6.93 12.19 15.21
CA GLU A 58 8.02 11.94 16.16
C GLU A 58 7.59 12.24 17.59
N PHE A 59 8.44 11.92 18.54
CA PHE A 59 8.14 12.02 19.97
C PHE A 59 9.15 12.94 20.67
N PRO A 60 8.83 13.49 21.85
CA PRO A 60 9.77 14.27 22.65
C PRO A 60 11.10 13.55 22.93
N ASP A 61 11.04 12.25 23.20
CA ASP A 61 12.14 11.34 23.55
C ASP A 61 12.67 10.51 22.37
N LEU A 62 12.00 10.53 21.21
CA LEU A 62 12.40 9.77 20.03
C LEU A 62 12.18 10.59 18.75
N LYS A 63 13.29 11.10 18.20
CA LYS A 63 13.31 11.95 16.99
C LYS A 63 13.50 11.14 15.71
N ALA A 64 12.86 11.60 14.64
CA ALA A 64 13.07 11.02 13.32
C ALA A 64 14.43 11.44 12.73
N ASN A 65 15.01 10.60 11.87
CA ASN A 65 16.19 10.99 11.10
C ASN A 65 15.77 11.78 9.86
N PHE A 66 15.63 13.09 10.00
CA PHE A 66 15.16 13.94 8.90
C PHE A 66 16.18 14.14 7.76
N GLU A 67 17.43 13.68 7.90
CA GLU A 67 18.41 13.71 6.80
C GLU A 67 18.06 12.67 5.73
N ILE A 68 17.55 11.51 6.14
CA ILE A 68 17.18 10.41 5.23
C ILE A 68 15.66 10.30 5.10
N SER A 69 14.96 10.27 6.23
CA SER A 69 13.52 10.05 6.37
C SER A 69 12.72 11.34 6.12
N THR A 70 12.97 11.96 4.97
CA THR A 70 12.32 13.21 4.53
C THR A 70 10.87 12.97 4.07
N PRO A 71 10.01 14.00 4.05
CA PRO A 71 8.69 13.90 3.43
C PRO A 71 8.75 13.43 1.97
N THR A 72 9.77 13.88 1.21
CA THR A 72 10.01 13.43 -0.17
C THR A 72 10.35 11.94 -0.25
N PHE A 73 11.14 11.42 0.70
CA PHE A 73 11.44 9.98 0.78
C PHE A 73 10.15 9.16 0.93
N TYR A 74 9.28 9.53 1.88
CA TYR A 74 8.01 8.84 2.06
C TYR A 74 7.05 9.04 0.91
N ASN A 75 6.96 10.24 0.32
CA ASN A 75 6.13 10.44 -0.86
C ASN A 75 6.55 9.53 -2.02
N ASN A 76 7.86 9.39 -2.25
CA ASN A 76 8.40 8.54 -3.31
C ASN A 76 8.10 7.05 -3.11
N ILE A 77 8.25 6.53 -1.88
CA ILE A 77 8.03 5.11 -1.62
C ILE A 77 6.54 4.77 -1.42
N LEU A 78 5.69 5.75 -1.13
CA LEU A 78 4.28 5.51 -0.83
C LEU A 78 3.34 5.87 -1.99
N LEU A 79 3.51 7.04 -2.61
CA LEU A 79 2.46 7.63 -3.45
C LEU A 79 2.93 7.94 -4.87
N GLU A 80 4.24 8.00 -5.10
CA GLU A 80 4.81 8.27 -6.43
C GLU A 80 4.63 7.07 -7.37
N LYS A 81 4.21 7.33 -8.61
CA LYS A 81 3.93 6.30 -9.61
C LYS A 81 5.22 5.76 -10.24
N ASN A 82 5.23 4.48 -10.61
CA ASN A 82 6.35 3.80 -11.26
C ASN A 82 7.64 3.78 -10.41
N LYS A 83 7.50 3.65 -9.10
CA LYS A 83 8.58 3.54 -8.10
C LYS A 83 8.56 2.22 -7.33
N ASN A 84 7.67 1.29 -7.70
CA ASN A 84 7.31 0.13 -6.87
C ASN A 84 6.79 0.60 -5.51
N SER A 85 5.98 1.66 -5.53
CA SER A 85 5.43 2.29 -4.34
C SER A 85 4.22 1.55 -3.80
N PHE A 86 3.74 1.96 -2.62
CA PHE A 86 2.46 1.51 -2.07
C PHE A 86 1.29 1.78 -3.05
N TYR A 87 1.28 2.94 -3.71
CA TYR A 87 0.37 3.22 -4.82
C TYR A 87 0.49 2.17 -5.93
N ASP A 88 1.70 1.90 -6.43
CA ASP A 88 1.90 0.98 -7.55
C ASP A 88 1.42 -0.42 -7.19
N TYR A 89 1.69 -0.88 -5.96
CA TYR A 89 1.24 -2.18 -5.48
C TYR A 89 -0.28 -2.35 -5.59
N PHE A 90 -1.08 -1.43 -5.06
CA PHE A 90 -2.53 -1.55 -5.11
C PHE A 90 -3.09 -1.28 -6.51
N TYR A 91 -2.47 -0.38 -7.27
CA TYR A 91 -2.87 -0.12 -8.64
C TYR A 91 -2.65 -1.35 -9.53
N GLU A 92 -1.50 -2.04 -9.39
CA GLU A 92 -1.18 -3.27 -10.11
C GLU A 92 -2.10 -4.42 -9.69
N ASN A 93 -2.20 -4.71 -8.39
CA ASN A 93 -2.98 -5.84 -7.88
C ASN A 93 -4.50 -5.68 -8.13
N SER A 94 -4.99 -4.45 -8.27
CA SER A 94 -6.37 -4.18 -8.66
C SER A 94 -6.61 -4.11 -10.17
N GLN A 95 -5.56 -4.27 -10.98
CA GLN A 95 -5.60 -4.08 -12.44
C GLN A 95 -6.18 -2.69 -12.82
N GLY A 96 -5.74 -1.64 -12.10
CA GLY A 96 -6.18 -0.26 -12.30
C GLY A 96 -7.59 0.08 -11.81
N LYS A 97 -8.24 -0.82 -11.06
CA LYS A 97 -9.60 -0.61 -10.53
C LYS A 97 -9.63 0.15 -9.20
N LEU A 98 -8.53 0.14 -8.45
CA LEU A 98 -8.33 0.92 -7.23
C LEU A 98 -7.21 1.93 -7.45
N GLU A 99 -7.50 3.21 -7.19
CA GLU A 99 -6.50 4.26 -7.13
C GLU A 99 -6.35 4.78 -5.71
N ILE A 100 -5.12 4.86 -5.22
CA ILE A 100 -4.79 5.49 -3.95
C ILE A 100 -4.32 6.92 -4.24
N ILE A 101 -4.96 7.93 -3.65
CA ILE A 101 -4.61 9.35 -3.83
C ILE A 101 -4.43 9.97 -2.44
N GLY A 102 -3.39 9.52 -1.74
CA GLY A 102 -3.04 10.06 -0.42
C GLY A 102 -2.21 11.32 -0.48
N LYS A 103 -1.85 11.83 0.70
CA LYS A 103 -0.86 12.91 0.85
C LYS A 103 -0.03 12.70 2.11
N VAL A 104 1.27 12.92 1.99
CA VAL A 104 2.20 12.98 3.12
C VAL A 104 2.15 14.38 3.73
N TYR A 105 1.82 14.44 5.01
CA TYR A 105 1.87 15.63 5.83
C TYR A 105 3.03 15.56 6.81
N SER A 106 3.63 16.72 7.02
CA SER A 106 4.90 16.91 7.70
C SER A 106 4.91 18.33 8.28
N ASN A 107 5.59 18.55 9.40
CA ASN A 107 5.66 19.86 10.04
C ASN A 107 7.07 20.45 9.99
N PRO A 108 7.34 21.41 9.09
CA PRO A 108 8.63 22.07 9.03
C PRO A 108 8.73 23.17 10.11
N ILE A 109 8.75 22.79 11.39
CA ILE A 109 8.98 23.73 12.49
C ILE A 109 10.25 23.31 13.26
N ASN A 110 11.15 24.29 13.47
CA ASN A 110 12.33 24.25 14.33
C ASN A 110 13.01 22.87 14.47
N ASN A 111 13.92 22.58 13.54
CA ASN A 111 14.78 21.38 13.53
C ASN A 111 14.04 20.03 13.46
N SER A 112 12.76 20.03 13.08
CA SER A 112 12.02 18.84 12.71
C SER A 112 11.27 19.06 11.40
N LEU A 113 11.06 17.96 10.66
CA LEU A 113 10.13 17.89 9.54
C LEU A 113 8.88 17.09 9.91
N TRP A 114 8.80 16.54 11.12
CA TRP A 114 7.76 15.62 11.54
C TRP A 114 6.88 16.27 12.60
N PHE A 115 5.62 15.88 12.69
CA PHE A 115 4.74 16.34 13.74
C PHE A 115 5.19 15.79 15.09
N MET A 116 5.15 16.62 16.13
CA MET A 116 5.50 16.21 17.49
C MET A 116 4.28 15.62 18.19
N ALA A 117 4.36 14.37 18.62
CA ALA A 117 3.38 13.78 19.52
C ALA A 117 3.39 14.52 20.88
N PRO A 118 2.24 14.72 21.53
CA PRO A 118 2.17 15.43 22.82
C PRO A 118 2.85 14.74 24.01
N ARG A 119 3.20 13.45 23.87
CA ARG A 119 3.79 12.59 24.91
C ARG A 119 4.95 11.82 24.33
N GLU A 120 5.78 11.31 25.23
CA GLU A 120 6.90 10.43 24.94
C GLU A 120 6.47 9.14 24.21
N TYR A 121 7.35 8.55 23.41
CA TYR A 121 7.15 7.27 22.74
C TYR A 121 6.76 6.19 23.76
N GLU A 122 7.45 6.14 24.90
CA GLU A 122 7.20 5.18 25.97
C GLU A 122 5.75 5.24 26.52
N TYR A 123 5.11 6.43 26.49
CA TYR A 123 3.72 6.58 26.92
C TYR A 123 2.74 5.81 26.02
N TYR A 124 2.98 5.83 24.70
CA TYR A 124 2.13 5.18 23.71
C TYR A 124 2.52 3.72 23.47
N GLU A 125 3.80 3.39 23.58
CA GLU A 125 4.32 2.03 23.45
C GLU A 125 3.87 1.15 24.64
N ASN A 126 4.05 1.67 25.86
CA ASN A 126 3.52 1.13 27.12
C ASN A 126 3.86 -0.34 27.43
N ASN A 127 5.07 -0.79 27.08
CA ASN A 127 5.55 -2.18 27.29
C ASN A 127 4.59 -3.26 26.77
N PHE A 128 3.82 -2.94 25.73
CA PHE A 128 2.80 -3.85 25.21
C PHE A 128 2.57 -3.61 23.74
N TYR A 129 3.64 -3.45 22.98
CA TYR A 129 3.58 -3.35 21.52
C TYR A 129 2.85 -2.11 21.00
N GLY A 130 2.61 -1.11 21.84
CA GLY A 130 1.67 -0.03 21.55
C GLY A 130 0.19 -0.42 21.64
N MET A 131 -0.13 -1.64 22.06
CA MET A 131 -1.48 -2.20 22.17
C MET A 131 -1.97 -2.32 23.62
N GLY A 132 -1.33 -1.58 24.53
CA GLY A 132 -1.66 -1.58 25.96
C GLY A 132 -3.07 -1.03 26.25
N LYS A 133 -3.38 -0.88 27.53
CA LYS A 133 -4.66 -0.28 27.94
C LYS A 133 -4.71 1.19 27.54
N TYR A 134 -5.81 1.60 26.91
CA TYR A 134 -6.13 3.02 26.72
C TYR A 134 -6.12 3.75 28.07
N PRO A 135 -5.56 4.97 28.17
CA PRO A 135 -5.04 5.81 27.09
C PRO A 135 -3.53 5.65 26.82
N ASN A 136 -2.86 4.64 27.37
CA ASN A 136 -1.44 4.39 27.17
C ASN A 136 -1.23 3.38 26.04
N ASN A 137 -1.61 3.77 24.82
CA ASN A 137 -1.51 2.94 23.62
C ASN A 137 -1.54 3.79 22.34
N THR A 138 -1.43 3.16 21.19
CA THR A 138 -1.44 3.83 19.87
C THR A 138 -2.80 4.38 19.47
N GLN A 139 -3.92 3.93 20.08
CA GLN A 139 -5.22 4.57 19.85
C GLN A 139 -5.15 6.01 20.34
N LYS A 140 -4.58 6.23 21.54
CA LYS A 140 -4.38 7.58 22.06
C LYS A 140 -3.39 8.39 21.21
N LEU A 141 -2.34 7.76 20.67
CA LEU A 141 -1.43 8.42 19.71
C LEU A 141 -2.19 8.93 18.49
N ALA A 142 -3.07 8.11 17.91
CA ALA A 142 -3.89 8.48 16.77
C ALA A 142 -4.83 9.64 17.11
N GLU A 143 -5.54 9.59 18.23
CA GLU A 143 -6.41 10.69 18.69
C GLU A 143 -5.63 12.00 18.88
N ASP A 144 -4.48 11.93 19.57
CA ASP A 144 -3.66 13.09 19.88
C ASP A 144 -3.07 13.73 18.62
N ILE A 145 -2.64 12.93 17.64
CA ILE A 145 -2.10 13.48 16.39
C ILE A 145 -3.19 14.02 15.47
N ILE A 146 -4.36 13.37 15.40
CA ILE A 146 -5.50 13.87 14.63
C ILE A 146 -5.93 15.25 15.16
N GLU A 147 -6.01 15.40 16.49
CA GLU A 147 -6.33 16.69 17.10
C GLU A 147 -5.25 17.74 16.82
N TYR A 148 -3.97 17.35 16.85
CA TYR A 148 -2.86 18.26 16.56
C TYR A 148 -2.94 18.84 15.13
N VAL A 149 -3.27 18.01 14.13
CA VAL A 149 -3.28 18.40 12.71
C VAL A 149 -4.63 18.94 12.20
N ASP A 150 -5.65 18.99 13.05
CA ASP A 150 -7.02 19.38 12.68
C ASP A 150 -7.10 20.78 12.05
N GLY A 151 -6.26 21.72 12.50
CA GLY A 151 -6.17 23.05 11.91
C GLY A 151 -5.44 23.12 10.57
N GLU A 152 -4.75 22.05 10.16
CA GLU A 152 -3.87 21.99 8.98
C GLU A 152 -4.43 21.11 7.87
N ILE A 153 -5.28 20.13 8.21
CA ILE A 153 -5.80 19.12 7.30
C ILE A 153 -7.32 19.19 7.27
N ASN A 154 -7.88 19.48 6.10
CA ASN A 154 -9.32 19.33 5.88
C ASN A 154 -9.64 17.85 5.61
N PHE A 155 -10.13 17.15 6.62
CA PHE A 155 -10.44 15.73 6.55
C PHE A 155 -11.58 15.39 5.58
N SER A 156 -12.40 16.37 5.19
CA SER A 156 -13.45 16.15 4.18
C SER A 156 -12.91 15.79 2.80
N ASP A 157 -11.65 16.11 2.51
CA ASP A 157 -11.00 15.81 1.23
C ASP A 157 -10.58 14.33 1.10
N TYR A 158 -10.59 13.59 2.21
CA TYR A 158 -10.02 12.24 2.37
C TYR A 158 -11.06 11.11 2.50
N ASP A 159 -12.28 11.38 2.05
CA ASP A 159 -13.36 10.39 1.85
C ASP A 159 -13.52 10.18 0.33
N GLY A 160 -12.75 9.26 -0.23
CA GLY A 160 -12.62 9.01 -1.66
C GLY A 160 -13.76 8.20 -2.25
N ASP A 161 -14.39 7.33 -1.45
CA ASP A 161 -15.52 6.50 -1.85
C ASP A 161 -16.89 7.07 -1.44
N ASN A 162 -16.90 8.16 -0.66
CA ASN A 162 -18.08 8.90 -0.18
C ASN A 162 -18.95 8.12 0.80
N ASP A 163 -18.36 7.25 1.63
CA ASP A 163 -19.08 6.50 2.66
C ASP A 163 -19.30 7.30 3.97
N GLY A 164 -18.73 8.50 4.07
CA GLY A 164 -18.80 9.38 5.23
C GLY A 164 -17.63 9.25 6.19
N PHE A 165 -16.66 8.39 5.90
CA PHE A 165 -15.45 8.17 6.68
C PHE A 165 -14.20 8.64 5.92
N VAL A 166 -13.16 8.98 6.68
CA VAL A 166 -11.82 9.15 6.11
C VAL A 166 -11.24 7.78 5.78
N ASP A 167 -10.74 7.62 4.56
CA ASP A 167 -10.31 6.33 3.97
C ASP A 167 -9.15 5.66 4.72
N GLY A 168 -8.45 6.42 5.56
CA GLY A 168 -7.46 5.90 6.50
C GLY A 168 -6.50 6.97 7.00
N ILE A 169 -6.08 6.85 8.25
CA ILE A 169 -4.95 7.60 8.80
C ILE A 169 -3.75 6.66 8.86
N ILE A 170 -2.67 6.99 8.16
CA ILE A 170 -1.41 6.26 8.20
C ILE A 170 -0.42 7.08 9.01
N ILE A 171 -0.01 6.59 10.16
CA ILE A 171 0.99 7.22 11.03
C ILE A 171 2.31 6.51 10.78
N ILE A 172 3.27 7.24 10.23
CA ILE A 172 4.67 6.79 10.20
C ILE A 172 5.32 7.41 11.41
N TYR A 173 5.77 6.59 12.35
CA TYR A 173 6.31 7.05 13.63
C TYR A 173 7.84 6.93 13.68
N ALA A 174 8.51 7.88 14.34
CA ALA A 174 9.97 7.90 14.44
C ALA A 174 10.53 6.64 15.11
N GLY A 175 11.64 6.12 14.58
CA GLY A 175 12.34 4.96 15.14
C GLY A 175 12.09 3.62 14.45
N SER A 176 12.49 2.55 15.13
CA SER A 176 12.68 1.22 14.56
C SER A 176 11.51 0.26 14.81
N SER A 177 11.27 -0.70 13.90
CA SER A 177 10.44 -1.90 14.18
C SER A 177 11.15 -2.95 15.03
N ILE A 178 12.42 -2.74 15.37
CA ILE A 178 13.23 -3.68 16.14
C ILE A 178 13.63 -3.02 17.45
N SER A 179 13.46 -3.77 18.54
CA SER A 179 13.91 -3.39 19.88
C SER A 179 14.64 -4.56 20.52
N ASN A 180 15.56 -4.26 21.44
CA ASN A 180 16.24 -5.27 22.25
C ASN A 180 15.29 -5.89 23.30
N ASP A 181 14.26 -5.14 23.70
CA ASP A 181 13.15 -5.63 24.48
C ASP A 181 11.93 -5.66 23.56
N GLU A 182 11.49 -6.87 23.21
CA GLU A 182 10.48 -7.03 22.18
C GLU A 182 9.17 -6.33 22.54
N PHE A 183 8.84 -6.20 23.83
CA PHE A 183 7.66 -5.49 24.26
C PHE A 183 7.78 -3.99 24.03
N LYS A 184 8.99 -3.43 24.14
CA LYS A 184 9.31 -2.00 24.00
C LYS A 184 9.48 -1.54 22.55
N LYS A 185 8.53 -1.90 21.70
CA LYS A 185 8.40 -1.38 20.33
C LYS A 185 6.92 -1.22 20.05
N ILE A 186 6.50 -0.18 19.33
CA ILE A 186 5.17 -0.21 18.71
C ILE A 186 5.24 -1.24 17.58
N TYR A 187 4.38 -2.26 17.61
CA TYR A 187 4.32 -3.22 16.50
C TYR A 187 3.50 -2.59 15.36
N PRO A 188 3.87 -2.74 14.08
CA PRO A 188 3.03 -2.30 12.98
C PRO A 188 1.61 -2.89 13.08
N HIS A 189 0.57 -2.07 12.95
CA HIS A 189 -0.81 -2.56 12.97
C HIS A 189 -1.80 -1.54 12.40
N MET A 190 -2.93 -2.05 11.91
CA MET A 190 -4.20 -1.35 11.75
C MET A 190 -5.06 -1.56 12.99
N TRP A 191 -5.64 -0.48 13.51
CA TRP A 191 -6.62 -0.57 14.60
C TRP A 191 -7.69 0.52 14.47
N MET A 192 -8.63 0.51 15.42
CA MET A 192 -9.78 1.40 15.44
C MET A 192 -9.75 2.28 16.68
N ILE A 193 -10.22 3.52 16.53
CA ILE A 193 -10.52 4.43 17.63
C ILE A 193 -12.04 4.60 17.75
N ASN A 194 -12.51 5.15 18.87
CA ASN A 194 -13.87 5.67 18.92
C ASN A 194 -13.98 6.77 17.86
N SER A 195 -14.98 6.68 16.98
CA SER A 195 -15.07 7.57 15.83
C SER A 195 -15.06 9.04 16.23
N ILE A 196 -14.08 9.78 15.71
CA ILE A 196 -13.98 11.23 15.88
C ILE A 196 -14.60 11.89 14.65
N LYS A 197 -15.38 12.95 14.84
CA LYS A 197 -15.95 13.72 13.72
C LYS A 197 -15.13 14.99 13.49
N LYS A 198 -14.52 15.11 12.31
CA LYS A 198 -13.79 16.31 11.82
C LYS A 198 -14.27 16.64 10.41
N ASP A 199 -14.45 17.92 10.11
CA ASP A 199 -14.88 18.41 8.79
C ASP A 199 -16.08 17.65 8.17
N ASN A 200 -17.06 17.29 9.00
CA ASN A 200 -18.24 16.49 8.62
C ASN A 200 -17.96 15.05 8.16
N LYS A 201 -16.75 14.52 8.35
CA LYS A 201 -16.40 13.10 8.16
C LYS A 201 -16.10 12.43 9.49
N TYR A 202 -16.16 11.10 9.50
CA TYR A 202 -15.76 10.29 10.64
C TYR A 202 -14.37 9.68 10.43
N ILE A 203 -13.54 9.73 11.45
CA ILE A 203 -12.24 9.06 11.48
C ILE A 203 -12.33 7.95 12.51
N SER A 204 -12.13 6.71 12.08
CA SER A 204 -12.30 5.54 12.95
C SER A 204 -11.19 4.50 12.85
N LYS A 205 -10.42 4.49 11.75
CA LYS A 205 -9.34 3.52 11.49
C LYS A 205 -8.01 4.25 11.35
N TYR A 206 -6.96 3.66 11.87
CA TYR A 206 -5.59 4.13 11.67
C TYR A 206 -4.63 2.96 11.50
N ILE A 207 -3.49 3.25 10.89
CA ILE A 207 -2.35 2.35 10.76
C ILE A 207 -1.16 3.03 11.43
N VAL A 208 -0.33 2.28 12.15
CA VAL A 208 0.98 2.73 12.64
C VAL A 208 2.08 1.89 12.02
N ILE A 209 3.10 2.53 11.42
CA ILE A 209 4.29 1.87 10.84
C ILE A 209 5.54 2.64 11.30
N PRO A 210 6.66 1.99 11.63
CA PRO A 210 7.89 2.67 11.99
C PRO A 210 8.56 3.36 10.80
N GLU A 211 9.38 4.35 11.13
CA GLU A 211 10.26 5.06 10.21
C GLU A 211 11.17 4.12 9.41
N TYR A 212 11.69 3.08 10.06
CA TYR A 212 12.61 2.10 9.47
C TYR A 212 12.62 0.74 10.21
N LYS A 213 13.32 -0.25 9.64
CA LYS A 213 13.52 -1.55 10.27
C LYS A 213 14.83 -1.68 11.03
N PHE A 214 15.95 -1.41 10.37
CA PHE A 214 17.27 -1.48 11.02
C PHE A 214 17.94 -0.12 11.09
N LYS A 215 17.77 0.70 10.04
CA LYS A 215 18.33 2.05 9.97
C LYS A 215 17.51 2.96 9.05
N PRO A 216 17.52 4.28 9.25
CA PRO A 216 16.87 5.23 8.36
C PRO A 216 17.16 4.95 6.88
N GLY A 217 16.11 4.96 6.06
CA GLY A 217 16.18 4.69 4.62
C GLY A 217 15.98 3.23 4.19
N ASP A 218 15.82 2.28 5.12
CA ASP A 218 15.50 0.88 4.80
C ASP A 218 14.01 0.51 4.91
N PHE A 219 13.12 1.51 4.95
CA PHE A 219 11.68 1.33 4.92
C PHE A 219 11.26 0.46 3.72
N THR A 220 10.27 -0.42 3.95
CA THR A 220 9.68 -1.26 2.91
C THR A 220 8.16 -1.16 2.99
N ILE A 221 7.48 -1.26 1.84
CA ILE A 221 6.03 -1.08 1.77
C ILE A 221 5.23 -2.29 2.26
N GLY A 222 5.86 -3.46 2.43
CA GLY A 222 5.17 -4.72 2.75
C GLY A 222 4.25 -4.62 3.98
N PRO A 223 4.76 -4.21 5.15
CA PRO A 223 3.93 -4.01 6.35
C PRO A 223 2.77 -3.05 6.09
N LEU A 224 3.02 -1.90 5.46
CA LEU A 224 1.95 -0.95 5.17
C LEU A 224 0.90 -1.54 4.21
N CYS A 225 1.31 -2.26 3.17
CA CYS A 225 0.37 -2.92 2.26
C CYS A 225 -0.49 -3.95 3.00
N HIS A 226 0.10 -4.72 3.91
CA HIS A 226 -0.60 -5.68 4.74
C HIS A 226 -1.66 -4.98 5.62
N GLU A 227 -1.27 -3.95 6.38
CA GLU A 227 -2.19 -3.22 7.25
C GLU A 227 -3.31 -2.51 6.48
N PHE A 228 -2.99 -1.96 5.30
CA PHE A 228 -3.99 -1.36 4.42
C PHE A 228 -4.92 -2.41 3.80
N GLY A 229 -4.46 -3.64 3.63
CA GLY A 229 -5.30 -4.79 3.29
C GLY A 229 -6.44 -4.98 4.29
N HIS A 230 -6.21 -4.77 5.58
CA HIS A 230 -7.28 -4.80 6.59
C HIS A 230 -8.27 -3.63 6.46
N ILE A 231 -7.83 -2.44 6.05
CA ILE A 231 -8.75 -1.33 5.73
C ILE A 231 -9.73 -1.76 4.63
N LEU A 232 -9.25 -2.48 3.62
CA LEU A 232 -10.02 -3.06 2.52
C LEU A 232 -10.87 -4.28 2.91
N GLY A 233 -10.80 -4.74 4.17
CA GLY A 233 -11.55 -5.90 4.67
C GLY A 233 -10.82 -7.25 4.56
N GLY A 234 -9.52 -7.25 4.26
CA GLY A 234 -8.68 -8.44 4.34
C GLY A 234 -8.52 -8.93 5.79
N ILE A 235 -8.35 -10.24 5.95
CA ILE A 235 -8.06 -10.90 7.23
C ILE A 235 -6.64 -11.46 7.19
N ASP A 236 -6.00 -11.60 8.34
CA ASP A 236 -4.73 -12.33 8.45
C ASP A 236 -4.91 -13.78 7.99
N LEU A 237 -4.00 -14.25 7.14
CA LEU A 237 -3.99 -15.63 6.63
C LEU A 237 -2.75 -16.42 7.09
N TYR A 238 -1.90 -15.80 7.93
CA TYR A 238 -0.91 -16.51 8.74
C TYR A 238 -1.52 -17.02 10.06
N ASP A 239 -0.77 -17.86 10.75
CA ASP A 239 -1.18 -18.42 12.04
C ASP A 239 -1.05 -17.37 13.16
N LEU A 240 -2.20 -16.82 13.59
CA LEU A 240 -2.29 -15.83 14.67
C LEU A 240 -1.96 -16.41 16.05
N ASP A 241 -2.06 -17.73 16.21
CA ASP A 241 -1.83 -18.41 17.49
C ASP A 241 -0.34 -18.60 17.81
N SER A 242 0.58 -17.92 17.13
CA SER A 242 2.03 -18.00 17.36
C SER A 242 2.50 -17.72 18.81
N HIS A 243 1.62 -17.22 19.70
CA HIS A 243 1.87 -17.10 21.14
C HIS A 243 1.52 -18.35 21.97
N LYS A 244 0.82 -19.33 21.38
CA LYS A 244 0.53 -20.66 21.93
C LYS A 244 0.84 -21.68 20.86
N SER A 245 1.99 -22.32 20.96
CA SER A 245 2.46 -23.37 20.06
C SER A 245 1.45 -24.52 19.92
N TYR A 246 0.47 -24.40 19.03
CA TYR A 246 -0.32 -25.52 18.55
C TYR A 246 0.50 -26.23 17.50
N ILE A 247 1.29 -27.17 17.99
CA ILE A 247 2.04 -28.10 17.17
C ILE A 247 1.02 -29.04 16.52
N TYR A 248 0.77 -28.86 15.21
CA TYR A 248 0.05 -29.85 14.41
C TYR A 248 1.09 -30.70 13.68
N ASP A 249 1.11 -32.00 13.95
CA ASP A 249 2.07 -32.94 13.34
C ASP A 249 3.56 -32.55 13.51
N ASN A 250 3.95 -32.09 14.70
CA ASN A 250 5.33 -31.64 15.00
C ASN A 250 5.84 -30.47 14.14
N GLN A 251 4.95 -29.72 13.48
CA GLN A 251 5.31 -28.58 12.62
C GLN A 251 4.60 -27.29 13.05
N ILE A 252 5.30 -26.17 12.90
CA ILE A 252 4.74 -24.81 13.04
C ILE A 252 4.15 -24.43 11.68
N SER A 253 2.87 -24.07 11.64
CA SER A 253 2.24 -23.53 10.45
C SER A 253 2.60 -22.05 10.30
N ASN A 254 2.95 -21.63 9.08
CA ASN A 254 3.06 -20.20 8.75
C ASN A 254 1.78 -19.70 8.04
N GLY A 255 0.68 -20.45 8.13
CA GLY A 255 -0.51 -20.26 7.31
C GLY A 255 -0.16 -20.31 5.82
N LEU A 256 -0.59 -19.31 5.05
CA LEU A 256 -0.25 -19.20 3.62
C LEU A 256 1.22 -18.80 3.36
N GLY A 257 1.96 -18.37 4.39
CA GLY A 257 3.36 -17.98 4.27
C GLY A 257 3.57 -16.94 3.16
N LYS A 258 4.62 -17.13 2.34
CA LYS A 258 5.00 -16.17 1.29
C LYS A 258 4.05 -16.11 0.09
N TRP A 259 3.00 -16.93 0.07
CA TRP A 259 2.03 -16.98 -1.04
C TRP A 259 0.97 -15.89 -0.95
N SER A 260 0.84 -15.23 0.20
CA SER A 260 -0.13 -14.19 0.46
C SER A 260 0.57 -12.96 1.05
N LEU A 261 0.02 -11.77 0.77
CA LEU A 261 0.36 -10.55 1.50
C LEU A 261 -0.21 -10.58 2.93
N MET A 262 -1.43 -11.13 3.05
CA MET A 262 -2.16 -11.30 4.31
C MET A 262 -1.77 -12.60 5.01
#